data_AF-E2ADH6-F1
#
_entry.id   AF-E2ADH6-F1
#
_cell.length_a   1.000
_cell.length_b   1.000
_cell.length_c   1.000
_cell.angle_alpha   90.00
_cell.angle_beta   90.00
_cell.angle_gamma   90.00
#
_symmetry.space_group_name_H-M   'P 1'
#
loop_
_entity.id
_entity.type
_entity.pdbx_description
1 polymer ?
#
loop_
_entity_poly.entity_id
_entity_poly.type
_entity_poly.pdbx_seq_one_letter_code
_entity_poly.pdbx_strand_id
1 'polypeptide(L)' 'VNLQSLRSKIRYDQRARKINFDIDQNVWFYNPRRERGKSPKLQSNWERPYKRIKKLSD' A
#
# COMPACT_ATOMS: atom_id res chain seq x y z
N VAL A 1 17.89 15.13 -23.78
CA VAL A 1 17.31 14.36 -22.65
C VAL A 1 15.80 14.29 -22.84
N ASN A 2 15.20 13.10 -22.92
CA ASN A 2 13.76 12.97 -23.16
C ASN A 2 12.98 13.25 -21.85
N LEU A 3 12.29 14.39 -21.80
CA LEU A 3 11.56 14.87 -20.62
C LEU A 3 10.45 13.91 -20.17
N GLN A 4 9.81 13.19 -21.10
CA GLN A 4 8.75 12.22 -20.76
C GLN A 4 9.32 10.98 -20.07
N SER A 5 10.47 10.48 -20.55
CA SER A 5 11.19 9.37 -19.92
C SER A 5 11.64 9.72 -18.50
N LEU A 6 12.16 10.93 -18.29
CA LEU A 6 12.59 11.40 -16.98
C LEU A 6 11.42 11.50 -15.99
N ARG A 7 10.27 12.03 -16.42
CA ARG A 7 9.05 12.11 -15.59
C ARG A 7 8.54 10.73 -15.19
N SER A 8 8.53 9.77 -16.12
CA SER A 8 8.15 8.39 -15.85
C SER A 8 9.08 7.73 -14.83
N LYS A 9 10.39 7.92 -14.98
CA LYS A 9 11.40 7.42 -14.04
C LYS A 9 11.20 7.99 -12.64
N ILE A 10 11.06 9.31 -12.50
CA ILE A 10 10.83 9.96 -11.20
C ILE A 10 9.57 9.42 -10.53
N ARG A 11 8.48 9.24 -11.28
CA ARG A 11 7.22 8.70 -10.72
C ARG A 11 7.38 7.26 -10.25
N TYR A 12 8.14 6.45 -10.98
CA TYR A 12 8.44 5.08 -10.60
C TYR A 12 9.33 5.05 -9.35
N ASP A 13 10.42 5.81 -9.34
CA ASP A 13 11.36 5.91 -8.23
C ASP A 13 10.65 6.42 -6.95
N GLN A 14 9.74 7.38 -7.07
CA GLN A 14 8.89 7.84 -5.96
C GLN A 14 7.98 6.75 -5.41
N ARG A 15 7.38 5.91 -6.28
CA ARG A 15 6.56 4.75 -5.86
C ARG A 15 7.38 3.60 -5.28
N ALA A 16 8.60 3.41 -5.77
CA ALA A 16 9.50 2.35 -5.36
C ALA A 16 10.15 2.63 -3.99
N ARG A 17 10.14 3.89 -3.53
CA ARG A 17 10.55 4.22 -2.16
C ARG A 17 9.69 3.43 -1.18
N LYS A 18 10.34 2.65 -0.32
CA LYS A 18 9.67 2.00 0.82
C LYS A 18 9.06 3.09 1.70
N ILE A 19 7.76 3.00 1.93
CA ILE A 19 7.08 3.85 2.91
C ILE A 19 7.45 3.31 4.29
N ASN A 20 8.28 4.06 5.00
CA ASN A 20 8.52 3.82 6.41
C ASN A 20 7.32 4.36 7.18
N PHE A 21 6.91 3.60 8.18
CA PHE A 21 5.78 3.95 9.02
C PHE A 21 6.25 3.81 10.46
N ASP A 22 5.83 4.76 11.28
CA ASP A 22 6.25 4.82 12.67
C ASP A 22 5.45 3.86 13.55
N ILE A 23 6.04 3.52 14.69
CA ILE A 23 5.35 2.80 15.77
C ILE A 23 4.21 3.73 16.23
N ASP A 24 3.00 3.19 16.39
CA ASP A 24 1.73 3.90 16.67
C ASP A 24 1.02 4.57 15.50
N GLN A 25 1.54 4.51 14.28
CA GLN A 25 0.78 4.96 13.11
C GLN A 25 -0.39 4.00 12.81
N ASN A 26 -1.58 4.57 12.57
CA ASN A 26 -2.74 3.83 12.06
C ASN A 26 -2.55 3.53 10.56
N VAL A 27 -2.58 2.26 10.20
CA VAL A 27 -2.37 1.79 8.83
C VAL A 27 -3.50 0.87 8.42
N TRP A 28 -4.00 1.04 7.20
CA TRP A 28 -4.95 0.12 6.59
C TRP A 28 -4.22 -1.08 6.01
N PHE A 29 -4.69 -2.29 6.33
CA PHE A 29 -4.10 -3.51 5.82
C PHE A 29 -4.87 -3.99 4.59
N TYR A 30 -4.17 -4.19 3.48
CA TYR A 30 -4.77 -4.74 2.26
C TYR A 30 -4.81 -6.26 2.37
N ASN A 31 -6.01 -6.80 2.63
CA ASN A 31 -6.26 -8.23 2.78
C ASN A 31 -7.40 -8.66 1.84
N PRO A 32 -7.10 -8.95 0.56
CA PRO A 32 -8.12 -9.34 -0.40
C PRO A 32 -8.68 -10.71 -0.04
N ARG A 33 -9.79 -10.72 0.69
CA ARG A 33 -10.54 -11.92 1.07
C ARG A 33 -11.76 -12.06 0.19
N ARG A 34 -11.87 -13.20 -0.48
CA ARG A 34 -13.01 -13.51 -1.34
C ARG A 34 -14.16 -14.04 -0.49
N GLU A 35 -15.21 -13.26 -0.34
CA GLU A 35 -16.48 -13.76 0.21
C GLU A 35 -17.33 -14.41 -0.89
N ARG A 36 -17.84 -15.62 -0.64
CA ARG A 36 -18.78 -16.28 -1.56
C ARG A 36 -20.08 -15.48 -1.64
N GLY A 37 -20.64 -15.36 -2.84
CA GLY A 37 -21.91 -14.65 -3.07
C GLY A 37 -21.79 -13.14 -3.28
N LYS A 38 -20.59 -12.55 -3.21
CA LYS A 38 -20.34 -11.14 -3.55
C LYS A 38 -19.39 -11.02 -4.74
N SER A 39 -19.60 -10.00 -5.57
CA SER A 39 -18.71 -9.72 -6.71
C SER A 39 -17.35 -9.23 -6.22
N PRO A 40 -16.22 -9.76 -6.71
CA PRO A 40 -14.88 -9.35 -6.29
C PRO A 40 -14.60 -7.84 -6.45
N LYS A 41 -15.26 -7.19 -7.41
CA LYS A 41 -15.11 -5.74 -7.65
C LYS A 41 -15.88 -4.87 -6.65
N LEU A 42 -16.88 -5.44 -5.97
CA LEU A 42 -17.71 -4.75 -4.98
C LEU A 42 -17.27 -5.08 -3.54
N GLN A 43 -16.22 -5.87 -3.37
CA GLN A 43 -15.67 -6.20 -2.06
C GLN A 43 -14.65 -5.14 -1.62
N SER A 44 -14.72 -4.73 -0.35
CA SER A 44 -13.64 -3.96 0.26
C SER A 44 -12.55 -4.92 0.73
N ASN A 45 -11.37 -4.80 0.13
CA ASN A 45 -10.18 -5.55 0.52
C ASN A 45 -9.39 -4.88 1.65
N TRP A 46 -9.79 -3.67 2.05
CA TRP A 46 -9.14 -2.95 3.13
C TRP A 46 -9.72 -3.39 4.46
N GLU A 47 -8.86 -3.99 5.28
CA GLU A 47 -9.18 -4.39 6.64
C GLU A 47 -8.91 -3.22 7.59
N ARG A 48 -9.69 -3.15 8.68
CA ARG A 48 -9.75 -2.13 9.74
C ARG A 48 -8.42 -1.42 10.05
N PRO A 49 -8.42 -0.20 10.61
CA PRO A 49 -7.18 0.46 10.98
C PRO A 49 -6.38 -0.38 12.00
N TYR A 50 -5.18 -0.81 11.60
CA TYR A 50 -4.23 -1.47 12.48
C TYR A 50 -3.26 -0.45 13.05
N LYS A 51 -2.89 -0.61 14.32
CA LYS A 51 -1.77 0.12 14.92
C LYS A 51 -0.49 -0.68 14.72
N ARG A 52 0.57 -0.01 14.30
CA ARG A 52 1.89 -0.63 14.18
C ARG A 52 2.54 -0.74 15.55
N ILE A 53 2.69 -1.97 16.05
CA ILE A 53 3.25 -2.23 17.38
C ILE A 53 4.79 -2.28 17.35
N LYS A 54 5.38 -2.85 16.29
CA LYS A 54 6.84 -2.94 16.11
C LYS A 54 7.22 -3.23 14.66
N LYS A 55 8.41 -2.77 14.25
CA LYS A 55 9.07 -3.15 12.99
C LYS A 55 9.88 -4.42 13.24
N LEU A 56 9.63 -5.48 12.47
CA LEU A 56 10.30 -6.78 12.65
C LEU A 56 11.60 -6.94 11.83
N SER A 57 11.82 -6.11 10.81
CA SER A 57 13.00 -6.16 9.91
C SER A 57 13.24 -4.78 9.32
N ASP A 58 14.50 -4.41 9.06
CA ASP A 58 14.90 -3.16 8.39
C ASP A 58 14.73 -3.19 6.85
#